data_AF-A0A4V1A1Z4-F1
#
_entry.id   AF-A0A4V1A1Z4-F1
#
_cell.length_a   1.000
_cell.length_b   1.000
_cell.length_c   1.000
_cell.angle_alpha   90.00
_cell.angle_beta   90.00
_cell.angle_gamma   90.00
#
_symmetry.space_group_name_H-M   'P 1'
#
loop_
_entity.id
_entity.type
_entity.pdbx_description
1 polymer ?
#
loop_
_entity_poly.entity_id
_entity_poly.type
_entity_poly.pdbx_seq_one_letter_code
_entity_poly.pdbx_strand_id
1 'polypeptide(L)'
;MADTRPLEHTMTADDVAELPVAEKLKLMESLWDSLCAQMGGDVAPAWHGTVLEERLRRLDSGEEPIAPWAQAKERIRAQTKAV
;
A
#
# COMPACT_ATOMS: atom_id res chain seq x y z
N MET A 1 -43.51 18.84 1.31
CA MET A 1 -42.15 18.97 1.84
C MET A 1 -41.40 17.73 1.37
N ALA A 2 -40.71 17.82 0.23
CA ALA A 2 -40.00 16.68 -0.35
C ALA A 2 -38.65 16.55 0.36
N ASP A 3 -38.50 15.48 1.13
CA ASP A 3 -37.24 15.11 1.77
C ASP A 3 -36.22 14.79 0.67
N THR A 4 -35.29 15.72 0.43
CA THR A 4 -34.19 15.57 -0.53
C THR A 4 -32.95 15.19 0.27
N ARG A 5 -32.96 14.03 0.91
CA ARG A 5 -31.73 13.44 1.46
C ARG A 5 -30.88 12.97 0.27
N PRO A 6 -29.62 13.42 0.11
CA PRO A 6 -28.76 12.93 -0.95
C PRO A 6 -28.58 11.43 -0.74
N LEU A 7 -28.74 10.64 -1.80
CA LEU A 7 -28.38 9.23 -1.75
C LEU A 7 -26.87 9.17 -1.50
N GLU A 8 -26.50 8.75 -0.30
CA GLU A 8 -25.13 8.42 0.06
C GLU A 8 -24.74 7.23 -0.82
N HIS A 9 -24.07 7.50 -1.94
CA HIS A 9 -23.52 6.44 -2.79
C HIS A 9 -22.29 5.88 -2.10
N THR A 10 -22.50 4.81 -1.32
CA THR A 10 -21.43 4.02 -0.73
C THR A 10 -20.91 3.05 -1.76
N MET A 11 -19.63 3.17 -2.13
CA MET A 11 -18.96 2.16 -2.95
C MET A 11 -18.82 0.88 -2.12
N THR A 12 -19.36 -0.21 -2.63
CA THR A 12 -19.38 -1.53 -1.98
C THR A 12 -18.29 -2.45 -2.55
N ALA A 13 -18.08 -3.59 -1.89
CA ALA A 13 -17.14 -4.59 -2.39
C ALA A 13 -17.58 -5.19 -3.74
N ASP A 14 -18.90 -5.28 -3.98
CA ASP A 14 -19.45 -5.80 -5.22
C ASP A 14 -19.15 -4.85 -6.39
N ASP A 15 -19.25 -3.54 -6.18
CA ASP A 15 -18.88 -2.52 -7.19
C ASP A 15 -17.41 -2.67 -7.62
N VAL A 16 -16.52 -2.95 -6.67
CA VAL A 16 -15.11 -3.18 -6.97
C VAL A 16 -14.91 -4.53 -7.66
N ALA A 17 -15.67 -5.57 -7.29
CA ALA A 17 -15.54 -6.91 -7.83
C ALA A 17 -15.85 -6.97 -9.34
N GLU A 18 -16.80 -6.16 -9.82
CA GLU A 18 -17.19 -6.07 -11.23
C GLU A 18 -16.15 -5.37 -12.12
N LEU A 19 -15.23 -4.59 -11.54
CA LEU A 19 -14.22 -3.88 -12.31
C LEU A 19 -13.23 -4.84 -13.00
N PRO A 20 -12.84 -4.54 -14.26
CA PRO A 20 -11.68 -5.16 -14.89
C PRO A 20 -10.42 -4.98 -14.04
N VAL A 21 -9.48 -5.92 -14.11
CA VAL A 21 -8.24 -5.89 -13.31
C VAL A 21 -7.47 -4.57 -13.45
N ALA A 22 -7.37 -4.03 -14.66
CA ALA A 22 -6.68 -2.77 -14.89
C ALA A 22 -7.37 -1.59 -14.19
N GLU A 23 -8.70 -1.61 -14.09
CA GLU A 23 -9.47 -0.56 -13.41
C GLU A 23 -9.41 -0.71 -11.89
N LYS A 24 -9.41 -1.96 -11.38
CA LYS A 24 -9.13 -2.24 -9.96
C LYS A 24 -7.79 -1.67 -9.51
N LEU A 25 -6.75 -1.87 -10.32
CA LEU A 25 -5.40 -1.37 -10.01
C LEU A 25 -5.37 0.17 -10.00
N LYS A 26 -5.97 0.82 -11.01
CA LYS A 26 -6.08 2.29 -11.05
C LYS A 26 -6.89 2.86 -9.89
N LEU A 27 -7.98 2.20 -9.52
CA LEU A 27 -8.80 2.58 -8.38
C LEU A 27 -8.00 2.44 -7.08
N MET A 28 -7.28 1.34 -6.90
CA MET A 28 -6.40 1.13 -5.75
C MET A 28 -5.34 2.23 -5.63
N GLU A 29 -4.68 2.61 -6.73
CA GLU A 29 -3.70 3.71 -6.78
C GLU A 29 -4.35 5.05 -6.41
N SER A 30 -5.50 5.37 -7.02
CA SER A 30 -6.20 6.64 -6.78
C SER A 30 -6.71 6.75 -5.34
N LEU A 31 -7.20 5.65 -4.77
CA LEU A 31 -7.61 5.58 -3.36
C LEU A 31 -6.40 5.79 -2.45
N TRP A 32 -5.27 5.15 -2.75
CA TRP A 32 -4.05 5.29 -1.98
C TRP A 32 -3.54 6.74 -1.97
N ASP A 33 -3.48 7.39 -3.13
CA ASP A 33 -3.09 8.80 -3.24
C ASP A 33 -4.03 9.72 -2.45
N SER A 34 -5.34 9.49 -2.54
CA SER A 34 -6.36 10.23 -1.79
C SER A 34 -6.19 10.09 -0.27
N LEU A 35 -5.93 8.86 0.21
CA LEU A 35 -5.68 8.60 1.63
C LEU A 35 -4.41 9.30 2.11
N CYS A 36 -3.32 9.24 1.33
CA CYS A 36 -2.07 9.93 1.65
C CYS A 36 -2.25 11.46 1.71
N ALA A 37 -3.07 12.04 0.83
CA ALA A 37 -3.33 13.48 0.79
C ALA A 37 -4.18 13.97 1.98
N GLN A 38 -5.15 13.18 2.43
CA GLN A 38 -6.08 13.58 3.49
C GLN A 38 -5.55 13.34 4.91
N MET A 39 -4.71 12.31 5.09
CA MET A 39 -4.39 11.79 6.42
C MET A 39 -3.11 12.36 7.03
N GLY A 40 -2.46 13.35 6.40
CA GLY A 40 -1.38 14.13 7.01
C GLY A 40 -0.38 13.32 7.86
N GLY A 41 0.20 12.24 7.31
CA GLY A 41 1.21 11.42 8.00
C GLY A 41 0.71 10.37 9.00
N ASP A 42 -0.56 10.38 9.43
CA ASP A 42 -1.08 9.52 10.51
C ASP A 42 -1.55 8.11 10.06
N VAL A 43 -1.36 7.73 8.79
CA VAL A 43 -1.71 6.37 8.30
C VAL A 43 -0.74 5.32 8.83
N ALA A 44 0.51 5.71 9.11
CA ALA A 44 1.55 4.79 9.53
C ALA A 44 1.54 4.62 11.07
N PRO A 45 1.73 3.40 11.60
CA PRO A 45 1.95 3.22 13.02
C PRO A 45 3.14 4.06 13.50
N ALA A 46 3.08 4.59 14.73
CA ALA A 46 4.14 5.43 15.31
C ALA A 46 5.54 4.78 15.28
N TRP A 47 5.61 3.44 15.35
CA TRP A 47 6.88 2.70 15.28
C TRP A 47 7.51 2.66 13.87
N HIS A 48 6.75 2.94 12.83
CA HIS A 48 7.16 2.73 11.45
C HIS A 48 8.35 3.60 11.06
N GLY A 49 8.35 4.88 11.48
CA GLY A 49 9.46 5.80 11.24
C GLY A 49 10.78 5.30 11.85
N THR A 50 10.75 4.86 13.10
CA THR A 50 11.95 4.34 13.79
C THR A 50 12.57 3.13 13.08
N VAL A 51 11.73 2.23 12.54
CA VAL A 51 12.23 1.06 11.78
C VAL A 51 12.87 1.49 10.47
N LEU A 52 12.30 2.48 9.77
CA LEU A 52 12.86 3.00 8.53
C LEU A 52 14.20 3.69 8.76
N GLU A 53 14.29 4.53 9.80
CA GLU A 53 15.53 5.21 10.18
C GLU A 53 16.65 4.22 10.50
N GLU A 54 16.37 3.18 11.30
CA GLU A 54 17.36 2.17 11.64
C GLU A 54 17.82 1.36 10.41
N ARG A 55 16.89 1.02 9.50
CA ARG A 55 17.24 0.31 8.25
C ARG A 55 18.08 1.18 7.33
N LEU A 56 17.77 2.47 7.24
CA LEU A 56 18.55 3.42 6.44
C LEU A 56 19.96 3.57 7.01
N ARG A 57 20.09 3.70 8.33
CA ARG A 57 21.40 3.76 9.01
C ARG A 57 22.26 2.53 8.71
N ARG A 58 21.68 1.32 8.74
CA ARG A 58 22.40 0.06 8.42
C ARG A 58 22.78 -0.04 6.95
N LEU A 59 21.94 0.48 6.07
CA LEU A 59 22.24 0.55 4.65
C LEU A 59 23.43 1.48 4.40
N ASP A 60 23.41 2.67 5.00
CA ASP A 60 24.48 3.68 4.86
C ASP A 60 25.80 3.23 5.50
N SER A 61 25.74 2.44 6.58
CA SER A 61 26.93 1.86 7.21
C SER A 61 27.47 0.60 6.51
N GLY A 62 26.74 0.06 5.52
CA GLY A 62 27.08 -1.18 4.83
C GLY A 62 26.82 -2.46 5.64
N GLU A 63 26.09 -2.35 6.75
CA GLU A 63 25.64 -3.50 7.55
C GLU A 63 24.52 -4.29 6.84
N GLU A 64 23.75 -3.64 5.96
CA GLU A 64 22.67 -4.28 5.20
C GLU A 64 23.14 -4.77 3.81
N PRO A 65 22.92 -6.05 3.45
CA PRO A 65 23.27 -6.56 2.14
C PRO A 65 22.38 -5.96 1.03
N ILE A 66 23.03 -5.35 0.04
CA ILE A 66 22.36 -4.84 -1.16
C ILE A 66 22.40 -5.93 -2.24
N ALA A 67 21.25 -6.22 -2.84
CA ALA A 67 21.15 -7.16 -3.95
C ALA A 67 20.33 -6.55 -5.09
N PRO A 68 20.62 -6.90 -6.36
CA PRO A 68 19.76 -6.54 -7.48
C PRO A 68 18.33 -7.02 -7.24
N TRP A 69 17.35 -6.20 -7.62
CA TRP A 69 15.94 -6.49 -7.39
C TRP A 69 15.47 -7.84 -7.95
N ALA A 70 16.05 -8.28 -9.07
CA ALA A 70 15.79 -9.61 -9.64
C ALA A 70 16.15 -10.73 -8.66
N GLN A 71 17.34 -10.68 -8.06
CA GLN A 71 17.81 -11.68 -7.10
C GLN A 71 17.00 -11.64 -5.80
N ALA A 72 16.63 -10.45 -5.33
CA ALA A 72 15.77 -10.31 -4.15
C ALA A 72 14.39 -10.98 -4.37
N LYS A 73 13.77 -10.78 -5.54
CA LYS A 73 12.50 -11.43 -5.90
C LYS A 73 12.61 -12.94 -5.96
N GLU A 74 13.69 -13.47 -6.52
CA GLU A 74 13.94 -14.92 -6.57
C GLU A 74 14.05 -15.51 -5.17
N ARG A 75 14.83 -14.88 -4.29
CA ARG A 75 14.97 -15.29 -2.89
C ARG A 75 13.64 -15.30 -2.15
N ILE A 76 12.84 -14.24 -2.29
CA ILE A 76 11.51 -14.15 -1.65
C ILE A 76 10.61 -15.27 -2.14
N ARG A 77 10.53 -15.50 -3.46
CA ARG A 77 9.71 -16.56 -4.05
C ARG A 77 10.13 -17.94 -3.56
N ALA A 78 11.43 -18.20 -3.47
CA ALA A 78 11.96 -19.46 -2.95
C ALA A 78 11.55 -19.70 -1.49
N GLN A 79 11.55 -18.65 -0.66
CA GLN A 79 11.12 -18.71 0.74
C GLN A 79 9.61 -18.92 0.89
N THR A 80 8.78 -18.29 0.05
CA THR A 80 7.32 -18.44 0.10
C THR A 80 6.79 -19.71 -0.56
N LYS A 81 7.54 -20.35 -1.46
CA LYS A 81 7.13 -21.61 -2.13
C LYS A 81 7.43 -22.86 -1.27
N ALA A 82 8.21 -22.69 -0.21
CA ALA A 82 8.60 -23.74 0.72
C ALA A 82 7.66 -23.90 1.93
N VAL A 83 6.53 -23.17 1.93
CA VAL A 83 5.46 -23.23 2.93
C VAL A 83 4.17 -23.69 2.28
#